data_AF-A0A1A3GGS7-F1
#
_entry.id   AF-A0A1A3GGS7-F1
#
_cell.length_a   1.000
_cell.length_b   1.000
_cell.length_c   1.000
_cell.angle_alpha   90.00
_cell.angle_beta   90.00
_cell.angle_gamma   90.00
#
_symmetry.space_group_name_H-M   'P 1'
#
loop_
_entity.id
_entity.type
_entity.pdbx_description
1 polymer ?
#
loop_
_entity_poly.entity_id
_entity_poly.type
_entity_poly.pdbx_seq_one_letter_code
_entity_poly.pdbx_strand_id
1 'polypeptide(L)'
;MFTAPLNAAILDDADLTARIWGILNGVKAPVSLVLSSQFDPFDTNAESRIAAVRSFAAGPAAVAAFRTDFNAFDLLCHGSFSGAIGTGGSMRHATAAGKQSFSADPTDQSPSVLYERLGCWWRGSKVARVHGRSPAPICDCAICNGRHIDRFLTRQDSDEAYAHGVLIWQRWVELLVGQDSMADRATFWKAFCQSRIDEHKLLSTQLRRAKPLAVRPAFKAWAKLPA
;
A
#
# COMPACT_ATOMS: atom_id res chain seq x y z
N MET A 1 13.60 8.88 -17.62
CA MET A 1 13.17 8.88 -16.20
C MET A 1 14.39 8.59 -15.35
N PHE A 2 14.60 9.33 -14.26
CA PHE A 2 15.67 9.10 -13.29
C PHE A 2 15.09 8.33 -12.10
N THR A 3 15.67 7.20 -11.73
CA THR A 3 15.21 6.43 -10.56
C THR A 3 16.02 6.85 -9.34
N ALA A 4 15.32 7.27 -8.28
CA ALA A 4 15.90 7.64 -7.00
C ALA A 4 15.59 6.53 -5.97
N PRO A 5 16.44 5.49 -5.87
CA PRO A 5 16.35 4.51 -4.79
C PRO A 5 16.88 5.15 -3.51
N LEU A 6 16.01 5.35 -2.53
CA LEU A 6 16.34 6.00 -1.26
C LEU A 6 16.04 5.05 -0.10
N ASN A 7 16.86 5.08 0.94
CA ASN A 7 16.51 4.41 2.19
C ASN A 7 15.44 5.23 2.90
N ALA A 8 14.32 4.63 3.30
CA ALA A 8 13.23 5.33 3.96
C ALA A 8 13.63 6.03 5.26
N ALA A 9 14.74 5.64 5.89
CA ALA A 9 15.29 6.31 7.07
C ALA A 9 15.68 7.77 6.82
N ILE A 10 15.95 8.18 5.57
CA ILE A 10 16.21 9.61 5.28
C ILE A 10 15.01 10.49 5.64
N LEU A 11 13.80 9.93 5.61
CA LEU A 11 12.56 10.64 5.90
C LEU A 11 12.40 10.98 7.38
N ASP A 12 13.22 10.41 8.25
CA ASP A 12 13.23 10.72 9.69
C ASP A 12 14.12 11.95 10.01
N ASP A 13 14.96 12.37 9.07
CA ASP A 13 15.83 13.54 9.18
C ASP A 13 15.33 14.64 8.23
N ALA A 14 14.72 15.69 8.80
CA ALA A 14 14.11 16.77 8.02
C ALA A 14 15.12 17.58 7.20
N ASP A 15 16.36 17.76 7.70
CA ASP A 15 17.38 18.55 7.03
C ASP A 15 18.00 17.77 5.86
N LEU A 16 18.33 16.50 6.10
CA LEU A 16 18.76 15.59 5.04
C LEU A 16 17.67 15.45 3.98
N THR A 17 16.43 15.36 4.44
CA THR A 17 15.25 15.35 3.59
C THR A 17 15.21 16.57 2.68
N ALA A 18 15.14 17.79 3.23
CA ALA A 18 15.07 19.00 2.43
C ALA A 18 16.19 19.10 1.38
N ARG A 19 17.42 18.70 1.73
CA ARG A 19 18.57 18.68 0.80
C ARG A 19 18.37 17.70 -0.35
N ILE A 20 17.95 16.46 -0.08
CA ILE A 20 17.73 15.46 -1.13
C ILE A 20 16.60 15.90 -2.08
N TRP A 21 15.52 16.47 -1.55
CA TRP A 21 14.39 16.91 -2.36
C TRP A 21 14.83 18.08 -3.24
N GLY A 22 15.64 19.00 -2.71
CA GLY A 22 16.25 20.08 -3.49
C GLY A 22 17.10 19.58 -4.65
N ILE A 23 17.93 18.55 -4.43
CA ILE A 23 18.72 17.90 -5.48
C ILE A 23 17.80 17.28 -6.54
N LEU A 24 16.80 16.49 -6.12
CA LEU A 24 15.90 15.80 -7.03
C LEU A 24 15.00 16.75 -7.82
N ASN A 25 14.60 17.88 -7.22
CA ASN A 25 13.87 18.96 -7.89
C ASN A 25 14.70 19.65 -8.98
N GLY A 26 16.03 19.56 -8.92
CA GLY A 26 16.93 20.06 -9.97
C GLY A 26 17.05 19.13 -11.19
N VAL A 27 16.61 17.87 -11.08
CA VAL A 27 16.76 16.87 -12.14
C VAL A 27 15.86 17.22 -13.33
N LYS A 28 16.45 17.31 -14.53
CA LYS A 28 15.74 17.67 -15.78
C LYS A 28 14.98 16.50 -16.43
N ALA A 29 14.51 15.55 -15.61
CA ALA A 29 13.76 14.38 -16.05
C ALA A 29 12.78 13.94 -14.95
N PRO A 30 11.69 13.23 -15.29
CA PRO A 30 10.79 12.66 -14.29
C PRO A 30 11.54 11.75 -13.30
N VAL A 31 11.22 11.88 -12.02
CA VAL A 31 11.85 11.14 -10.92
C VAL A 31 10.95 9.98 -10.49
N SER A 32 11.43 8.75 -10.64
CA SER A 32 10.83 7.57 -10.04
C SER A 32 11.33 7.42 -8.60
N LEU A 33 10.50 7.77 -7.63
CA LEU A 33 10.81 7.59 -6.21
C LEU A 33 10.63 6.13 -5.81
N VAL A 34 11.68 5.51 -5.29
CA VAL A 34 11.65 4.15 -4.72
C VAL A 34 12.16 4.23 -3.28
N LEU A 35 11.30 3.92 -2.32
CA LEU A 35 11.65 3.89 -0.90
C LEU A 35 11.98 2.46 -0.48
N SER A 36 13.19 2.29 0.06
CA SER A 36 13.70 1.00 0.52
C SER A 36 13.78 0.93 2.03
N SER A 37 13.41 -0.23 2.58
CA SER A 37 13.46 -0.51 4.01
C SER A 37 13.45 -2.02 4.23
N GLN A 38 13.76 -2.47 5.44
CA GLN A 38 13.65 -3.90 5.79
C GLN A 38 12.18 -4.35 5.89
N PHE A 39 11.31 -3.46 6.37
CA PHE A 39 9.86 -3.65 6.47
C PHE A 39 9.14 -2.61 5.61
N ASP A 40 7.85 -2.38 5.84
CA ASP A 40 7.14 -1.29 5.17
C ASP A 40 7.76 0.07 5.56
N PRO A 41 8.08 0.95 4.59
CA PRO A 41 8.69 2.25 4.87
C PRO A 41 7.79 3.20 5.67
N PHE A 42 6.51 2.88 5.84
CA PHE A 42 5.54 3.68 6.57
C PHE A 42 4.95 2.96 7.79
N ASP A 43 5.56 1.86 8.26
CA ASP A 43 5.15 1.22 9.52
C ASP A 43 5.61 2.00 10.77
N THR A 44 6.68 2.79 10.64
CA THR A 44 7.23 3.66 11.70
C THR A 44 7.20 5.11 11.24
N ASN A 45 6.89 6.04 12.16
CA ASN A 45 6.83 7.48 11.87
C ASN A 45 5.95 7.81 10.65
N ALA A 46 4.85 7.06 10.47
CA ALA A 46 4.04 7.08 9.25
C ALA A 46 3.59 8.50 8.86
N GLU A 47 3.07 9.26 9.82
CA GLU A 47 2.55 10.62 9.57
C GLU A 47 3.62 11.57 9.04
N SER A 48 4.80 11.64 9.67
CA SER A 48 5.87 12.54 9.25
C SER A 48 6.48 12.09 7.93
N ARG A 49 6.72 10.79 7.74
CA ARG A 49 7.25 10.24 6.49
C ARG A 49 6.30 10.47 5.32
N ILE A 50 5.00 10.24 5.50
CA ILE A 50 3.99 10.52 4.47
C ILE A 50 3.95 12.01 4.15
N ALA A 51 3.95 12.89 5.15
CA ALA A 51 3.96 14.34 4.93
C ALA A 51 5.20 14.79 4.13
N ALA A 52 6.38 14.24 4.44
CA ALA A 52 7.62 14.53 3.71
C ALA A 52 7.58 14.03 2.26
N VAL A 53 6.99 12.86 2.00
CA VAL A 53 6.86 12.32 0.64
C VAL A 53 5.79 13.09 -0.16
N ARG A 54 4.70 13.55 0.47
CA ARG A 54 3.71 14.43 -0.15
C ARG A 54 4.31 15.79 -0.54
N SER A 55 5.15 16.38 0.31
CA SER A 55 5.82 17.65 -0.02
C SER A 55 6.77 17.52 -1.22
N PHE A 56 7.36 16.34 -1.42
CA PHE A 56 8.12 16.06 -2.64
C PHE A 56 7.23 16.03 -3.87
N ALA A 57 6.12 15.29 -3.80
CA ALA A 57 5.21 15.10 -4.93
C ALA A 57 4.50 16.40 -5.35
N ALA A 58 4.27 17.32 -4.40
CA ALA A 58 3.76 18.65 -4.67
C ALA A 58 4.84 19.63 -5.19
N GLY A 59 6.10 19.20 -5.23
CA GLY A 59 7.23 19.99 -5.70
C GLY A 59 7.28 20.12 -7.24
N PRO A 60 8.29 20.81 -7.77
CA PRO A 60 8.43 21.06 -9.21
C PRO A 60 8.85 19.84 -10.03
N ALA A 61 9.42 18.80 -9.40
CA ALA A 61 9.76 17.57 -10.12
C ALA A 61 8.50 16.79 -10.51
N ALA A 62 8.46 16.24 -11.73
CA ALA A 62 7.48 15.24 -12.08
C ALA A 62 7.83 13.92 -11.35
N VAL A 63 7.09 13.59 -10.29
CA VAL A 63 7.34 12.39 -9.46
C VAL A 63 6.45 11.21 -9.88
N ALA A 64 7.06 10.04 -10.06
CA ALA A 64 6.38 8.75 -10.18
C ALA A 64 6.65 7.89 -8.93
N ALA A 65 5.61 7.35 -8.30
CA ALA A 65 5.69 6.57 -7.07
C ALA A 65 5.86 5.07 -7.37
N PHE A 66 7.07 4.52 -7.20
CA PHE A 66 7.38 3.14 -7.59
C PHE A 66 7.77 2.29 -6.38
N ARG A 67 7.19 1.07 -6.28
CA ARG A 67 7.44 0.14 -5.16
C ARG A 67 7.19 0.77 -3.78
N THR A 68 6.14 1.57 -3.69
CA THR A 68 5.70 2.24 -2.46
C THR A 68 4.37 1.66 -1.93
N ASP A 69 3.99 0.46 -2.38
CA ASP A 69 2.70 -0.18 -2.10
C ASP A 69 1.52 0.81 -2.31
N PHE A 70 0.55 0.89 -1.39
CA PHE A 70 -0.58 1.80 -1.50
C PHE A 70 -0.24 3.28 -1.37
N ASN A 71 1.00 3.65 -1.01
CA ASN A 71 1.40 5.05 -1.04
C ASN A 71 1.45 5.63 -2.47
N ALA A 72 1.42 4.77 -3.49
CA ALA A 72 1.19 5.21 -4.86
C ALA A 72 -0.17 5.94 -5.02
N PHE A 73 -1.23 5.47 -4.35
CA PHE A 73 -2.54 6.14 -4.34
C PHE A 73 -2.46 7.51 -3.66
N ASP A 74 -1.87 7.55 -2.48
CA ASP A 74 -1.69 8.79 -1.73
C ASP A 74 -0.94 9.82 -2.56
N LEU A 75 0.17 9.42 -3.18
CA LEU A 75 0.97 10.34 -3.97
C LEU A 75 0.26 10.86 -5.22
N LEU A 76 -0.58 10.04 -5.86
CA LEU A 76 -1.43 10.49 -6.98
C LEU A 76 -2.45 11.56 -6.55
N CYS A 77 -2.82 11.59 -5.28
CA CYS A 77 -3.67 12.64 -4.69
C CYS A 77 -2.90 13.92 -4.40
N HIS A 78 -1.56 13.88 -4.35
CA HIS A 78 -0.73 14.98 -3.85
C HIS A 78 0.35 15.42 -4.85
N GLY A 79 0.12 15.21 -6.15
CA GLY A 79 0.93 15.80 -7.22
C GLY A 79 1.83 14.83 -7.99
N SER A 80 1.88 13.54 -7.61
CA SER A 80 2.56 12.57 -8.46
C SER A 80 1.79 12.36 -9.78
N PHE A 81 2.51 12.23 -10.88
CA PHE A 81 1.89 12.05 -12.19
C PHE A 81 1.62 10.56 -12.51
N SER A 82 2.26 9.65 -11.76
CA SER A 82 2.16 8.21 -11.97
C SER A 82 2.47 7.44 -10.70
N GLY A 83 1.94 6.22 -10.59
CA GLY A 83 2.26 5.27 -9.53
C GLY A 83 2.33 3.84 -10.05
N ALA A 84 3.10 2.98 -9.38
CA ALA A 84 3.22 1.57 -9.68
C ALA A 84 3.15 0.73 -8.40
N ILE A 85 2.18 -0.19 -8.37
CA ILE A 85 1.95 -1.13 -7.26
C ILE A 85 2.33 -2.53 -7.74
N GLY A 86 3.29 -3.15 -7.06
CA GLY A 86 3.70 -4.52 -7.38
C GLY A 86 2.60 -5.56 -7.11
N THR A 87 2.61 -6.66 -7.85
CA THR A 87 1.63 -7.74 -7.66
C THR A 87 1.98 -8.67 -6.49
N GLY A 88 3.27 -8.82 -6.17
CA GLY A 88 3.79 -9.62 -5.05
C GLY A 88 4.58 -8.79 -4.04
N GLY A 89 4.80 -9.33 -2.83
CA GLY A 89 5.48 -8.61 -1.74
C GLY A 89 6.86 -8.07 -2.11
N SER A 90 7.68 -8.86 -2.81
CA SER A 90 9.02 -8.47 -3.29
C SER A 90 9.00 -7.42 -4.42
N MET A 91 7.85 -7.24 -5.07
CA MET A 91 7.65 -6.22 -6.11
C MET A 91 6.97 -4.97 -5.54
N ARG A 92 6.30 -5.06 -4.39
CA ARG A 92 5.63 -3.92 -3.72
C ARG A 92 6.55 -3.08 -2.87
N HIS A 93 7.64 -3.66 -2.35
CA HIS A 93 8.62 -2.97 -1.52
C HIS A 93 10.02 -3.15 -2.10
N ALA A 94 10.89 -2.16 -1.89
CA ALA A 94 12.31 -2.31 -2.13
C ALA A 94 13.02 -2.69 -0.82
N THR A 95 13.81 -3.77 -0.85
CA THR A 95 14.65 -4.13 0.29
C THR A 95 15.88 -3.21 0.31
N ALA A 96 16.26 -2.75 1.50
CA ALA A 96 17.49 -1.96 1.66
C ALA A 96 18.73 -2.75 1.15
N ALA A 97 19.70 -2.04 0.58
CA ALA A 97 20.92 -2.66 0.06
C ALA A 97 21.63 -3.51 1.14
N GLY A 98 22.06 -4.71 0.76
CA GLY A 98 22.71 -5.66 1.66
C GLY A 98 21.78 -6.39 2.65
N LYS A 99 20.46 -6.18 2.57
CA LYS A 99 19.46 -6.92 3.36
C LYS A 99 18.72 -7.93 2.50
N GLN A 100 18.35 -9.06 3.09
CA GLN A 100 17.47 -10.06 2.47
C GLN A 100 16.01 -9.74 2.80
N SER A 101 15.09 -10.16 1.91
CA SER A 101 13.66 -10.08 2.18
C SER A 101 13.30 -10.93 3.41
N PHE A 102 12.49 -10.37 4.30
CA PHE A 102 12.04 -11.07 5.50
C PHE A 102 10.74 -11.85 5.23
N SER A 103 10.67 -13.10 5.72
CA SER A 103 9.41 -13.85 5.86
C SER A 103 9.30 -14.35 7.30
N ALA A 104 8.17 -14.05 7.96
CA ALA A 104 7.91 -14.54 9.31
C ALA A 104 7.78 -16.07 9.37
N ASP A 105 7.32 -16.67 8.27
CA ASP A 105 7.24 -18.11 8.07
C ASP A 105 7.72 -18.43 6.65
N PRO A 106 8.94 -18.97 6.49
CA PRO A 106 9.45 -19.40 5.18
C PRO A 106 8.75 -20.64 4.62
N THR A 107 8.08 -21.43 5.46
CA THR A 107 7.39 -22.66 5.06
C THR A 107 6.00 -22.38 4.49
N ASP A 108 5.40 -21.25 4.85
CA ASP A 108 4.14 -20.78 4.28
C ASP A 108 4.31 -20.31 2.83
N GLN A 109 3.90 -21.19 1.91
CA GLN A 109 3.94 -20.96 0.47
C GLN A 109 2.69 -20.26 -0.07
N SER A 110 1.70 -19.94 0.76
CA SER A 110 0.47 -19.27 0.30
C SER A 110 0.80 -17.86 -0.23
N PRO A 111 0.18 -17.41 -1.33
CA PRO A 111 0.48 -16.11 -1.90
C PRO A 111 -0.07 -14.99 -1.03
N SER A 112 0.41 -13.77 -1.30
CA SER A 112 -0.13 -12.56 -0.70
C SER A 112 -1.39 -12.13 -1.47
N VAL A 113 -2.52 -12.13 -0.78
CA VAL A 113 -3.85 -11.80 -1.30
C VAL A 113 -4.26 -10.41 -0.83
N LEU A 114 -4.80 -9.60 -1.74
CA LEU A 114 -5.40 -8.32 -1.38
C LEU A 114 -6.76 -8.56 -0.71
N TYR A 115 -6.85 -8.22 0.57
CA TYR A 115 -8.11 -8.21 1.30
C TYR A 115 -8.76 -6.83 1.11
N GLU A 116 -9.66 -6.72 0.11
CA GLU A 116 -10.28 -5.46 -0.32
C GLU A 116 -10.88 -4.67 0.86
N ARG A 117 -11.80 -5.31 1.59
CA ARG A 117 -12.53 -4.68 2.70
C ARG A 117 -11.61 -4.04 3.76
N LEU A 118 -10.43 -4.62 3.97
CA LEU A 118 -9.46 -4.20 4.98
C LEU A 118 -8.33 -3.33 4.45
N GLY A 119 -8.22 -3.14 3.13
CA GLY A 119 -7.12 -2.39 2.52
C GLY A 119 -5.74 -2.97 2.83
N CYS A 120 -5.58 -4.29 2.93
CA CYS A 120 -4.28 -4.87 3.27
C CYS A 120 -3.97 -6.18 2.57
N TRP A 121 -2.67 -6.48 2.49
CA TRP A 121 -2.14 -7.70 1.90
C TRP A 121 -1.91 -8.75 2.99
N TRP A 122 -2.63 -9.87 2.95
CA TRP A 122 -2.40 -11.00 3.85
C TRP A 122 -1.99 -12.23 3.07
N ARG A 123 -1.18 -13.10 3.68
CA ARG A 123 -1.01 -14.47 3.18
C ARG A 123 -2.39 -15.15 3.14
N GLY A 124 -2.68 -15.92 2.11
CA GLY A 124 -3.98 -16.61 2.04
C GLY A 124 -4.19 -17.59 3.21
N SER A 125 -3.12 -18.24 3.69
CA SER A 125 -3.12 -19.01 4.94
C SER A 125 -3.60 -18.20 6.15
N LYS A 126 -3.24 -16.92 6.24
CA LYS A 126 -3.65 -16.00 7.30
C LYS A 126 -5.12 -15.64 7.14
N VAL A 127 -5.62 -15.43 5.93
CA VAL A 127 -7.05 -15.19 5.67
C VAL A 127 -7.86 -16.39 6.17
N ALA A 128 -7.49 -17.60 5.74
CA ALA A 128 -8.14 -18.85 6.15
C ALA A 128 -8.09 -19.04 7.68
N ARG A 129 -6.93 -18.81 8.32
CA ARG A 129 -6.78 -18.93 9.77
C ARG A 129 -7.60 -17.90 10.55
N VAL A 130 -7.68 -16.66 10.06
CA VAL A 130 -8.43 -15.57 10.74
C VAL A 130 -9.93 -15.85 10.74
N HIS A 131 -10.45 -16.40 9.65
CA HIS A 131 -11.86 -16.72 9.49
C HIS A 131 -12.23 -18.09 10.08
N GLY A 132 -11.34 -19.08 10.00
CA GLY A 132 -11.53 -20.39 10.60
C GLY A 132 -12.78 -21.09 10.05
N ARG A 133 -13.83 -21.19 10.88
CA ARG A 133 -15.14 -21.75 10.47
C ARG A 133 -16.12 -20.70 9.96
N SER A 134 -15.83 -19.42 10.16
CA SER A 134 -16.61 -18.34 9.58
C SER A 134 -16.27 -18.22 8.09
N PRO A 135 -17.25 -17.92 7.22
CA PRO A 135 -16.94 -17.69 5.82
C PRO A 135 -16.08 -16.44 5.64
N ALA A 136 -14.98 -16.56 4.88
CA ALA A 136 -14.25 -15.38 4.42
C ALA A 136 -15.11 -14.55 3.44
N PRO A 137 -14.74 -13.32 3.09
CA PRO A 137 -15.47 -12.56 2.08
C PRO A 137 -15.43 -13.26 0.72
N ILE A 138 -16.56 -13.18 0.03
CA ILE A 138 -16.66 -13.50 -1.39
C ILE A 138 -16.09 -12.33 -2.19
N CYS A 139 -15.45 -12.64 -3.33
CA CYS A 139 -15.02 -11.64 -4.29
C CYS A 139 -15.63 -11.94 -5.67
N ASP A 140 -16.25 -10.91 -6.24
CA ASP A 140 -16.91 -10.98 -7.54
C ASP A 140 -16.01 -10.51 -8.71
N CYS A 141 -14.71 -10.32 -8.47
CA CYS A 141 -13.79 -10.01 -9.55
C CYS A 141 -13.73 -11.17 -10.55
N ALA A 142 -13.35 -10.89 -11.80
CA ALA A 142 -13.32 -11.88 -12.87
C ALA A 142 -12.47 -13.13 -12.56
N ILE A 143 -11.49 -13.02 -11.67
CA ILE A 143 -10.64 -14.14 -11.24
C ILE A 143 -11.30 -14.97 -10.13
N CYS A 144 -11.94 -14.31 -9.18
CA CYS A 144 -12.56 -14.99 -8.03
C CYS A 144 -13.92 -15.59 -8.39
N ASN A 145 -14.72 -14.92 -9.23
CA ASN A 145 -16.01 -15.41 -9.73
C ASN A 145 -16.93 -15.90 -8.59
N GLY A 146 -17.15 -15.06 -7.59
CA GLY A 146 -18.01 -15.38 -6.45
C GLY A 146 -17.40 -16.35 -5.43
N ARG A 147 -16.11 -16.72 -5.57
CA ARG A 147 -15.40 -17.56 -4.59
C ARG A 147 -14.85 -16.75 -3.42
N HIS A 148 -14.67 -17.43 -2.29
CA HIS A 148 -14.05 -16.87 -1.11
C HIS A 148 -12.54 -16.61 -1.31
N ILE A 149 -12.04 -15.52 -0.71
CA ILE A 149 -10.63 -15.10 -0.83
C ILE A 149 -9.66 -15.87 0.09
N ASP A 150 -10.14 -16.79 0.91
CA ASP A 150 -9.33 -17.67 1.76
C ASP A 150 -8.84 -18.94 1.03
N ARG A 151 -9.25 -19.16 -0.22
CA ARG A 151 -8.86 -20.32 -1.03
C ARG A 151 -7.41 -20.35 -1.51
N PHE A 152 -6.71 -19.21 -1.50
CA PHE A 152 -5.35 -19.10 -2.04
C PHE A 152 -4.33 -19.66 -1.03
N LEU A 153 -4.13 -20.97 -0.99
CA LEU A 153 -3.41 -21.66 0.08
C LEU A 153 -2.02 -22.15 -0.32
N THR A 154 -1.74 -22.21 -1.62
CA THR A 154 -0.55 -22.85 -2.18
C THR A 154 0.17 -21.96 -3.17
N ARG A 155 1.43 -22.28 -3.48
CA ARG A 155 2.23 -21.48 -4.43
C ARG A 155 1.59 -21.41 -5.82
N GLN A 156 0.91 -22.48 -6.23
CA GLN A 156 0.21 -22.59 -7.50
C GLN A 156 -0.90 -21.55 -7.64
N ASP A 157 -1.43 -21.04 -6.53
CA ASP A 157 -2.49 -20.04 -6.49
C ASP A 157 -1.96 -18.60 -6.73
N SER A 158 -0.66 -18.41 -6.93
CA SER A 158 -0.02 -17.09 -6.98
C SER A 158 -0.53 -16.21 -8.12
N ASP A 159 -0.65 -16.76 -9.33
CA ASP A 159 -1.04 -15.97 -10.50
C ASP A 159 -2.48 -15.46 -10.35
N GLU A 160 -3.39 -16.30 -9.86
CA GLU A 160 -4.75 -15.89 -9.56
C GLU A 160 -4.81 -14.87 -8.41
N ALA A 161 -4.02 -15.05 -7.35
CA ALA A 161 -3.98 -14.10 -6.24
C ALA A 161 -3.45 -12.72 -6.69
N TYR A 162 -2.47 -12.70 -7.59
CA TYR A 162 -1.93 -11.48 -8.18
C TYR A 162 -2.94 -10.79 -9.08
N ALA A 163 -3.58 -11.54 -9.98
CA ALA A 163 -4.61 -10.99 -10.88
C ALA A 163 -5.82 -10.47 -10.10
N HIS A 164 -6.26 -11.18 -9.05
CA HIS A 164 -7.26 -10.69 -8.09
C HIS A 164 -6.82 -9.35 -7.49
N GLY A 165 -5.59 -9.29 -6.96
CA GLY A 165 -5.04 -8.05 -6.40
C GLY A 165 -5.10 -6.88 -7.38
N VAL A 166 -4.69 -7.11 -8.64
CA VAL A 166 -4.73 -6.12 -9.72
C VAL A 166 -6.13 -5.61 -9.99
N LEU A 167 -7.11 -6.49 -10.17
CA LEU A 167 -8.49 -6.09 -10.43
C LEU A 167 -9.08 -5.27 -9.28
N ILE A 168 -8.77 -5.63 -8.04
CA ILE A 168 -9.24 -4.87 -6.87
C ILE A 168 -8.62 -3.47 -6.81
N TRP A 169 -7.30 -3.35 -6.90
CA TRP A 169 -6.68 -2.03 -6.79
C TRP A 169 -6.93 -1.18 -8.04
N GLN A 170 -7.14 -1.79 -9.22
CA GLN A 170 -7.55 -1.07 -10.43
C GLN A 170 -8.90 -0.38 -10.22
N ARG A 171 -9.88 -1.05 -9.63
CA ARG A 171 -11.17 -0.43 -9.27
C ARG A 171 -10.98 0.77 -8.34
N TRP A 172 -10.03 0.68 -7.40
CA TRP A 172 -9.72 1.83 -6.52
C TRP A 172 -9.08 2.97 -7.29
N VAL A 173 -8.19 2.69 -8.25
CA VAL A 173 -7.63 3.71 -9.15
C VAL A 173 -8.75 4.39 -9.92
N GLU A 174 -9.67 3.64 -10.53
CA GLU A 174 -10.79 4.20 -11.30
C GLU A 174 -11.65 5.15 -10.47
N LEU A 175 -12.01 4.77 -9.23
CA LEU A 175 -12.73 5.63 -8.29
C LEU A 175 -11.93 6.88 -7.93
N LEU A 176 -10.62 6.74 -7.73
CA LEU A 176 -9.75 7.85 -7.37
C LEU A 176 -9.55 8.82 -8.54
N VAL A 177 -9.15 8.35 -9.72
CA VAL A 177 -8.89 9.23 -10.87
C VAL A 177 -10.17 9.84 -11.44
N GLY A 178 -11.32 9.21 -11.18
CA GLY A 178 -12.64 9.71 -11.54
C GLY A 178 -13.13 10.90 -10.69
N GLN A 179 -12.40 11.33 -9.67
CA GLN A 179 -12.71 12.57 -8.95
C GLN A 179 -12.30 13.81 -9.77
N ASP A 180 -13.08 14.89 -9.65
CA ASP A 180 -12.99 16.08 -10.50
C ASP A 180 -11.68 16.86 -10.34
N SER A 181 -11.14 16.94 -9.12
CA SER A 181 -9.91 17.67 -8.83
C SER A 181 -8.96 16.87 -7.94
N MET A 182 -7.70 17.31 -7.88
CA MET A 182 -6.71 16.72 -6.97
C MET A 182 -7.12 16.84 -5.49
N ALA A 183 -7.79 17.94 -5.10
CA ALA A 183 -8.30 18.11 -3.75
C ALA A 183 -9.44 17.12 -3.44
N ASP A 184 -10.30 16.84 -4.41
CA ASP A 184 -11.37 15.83 -4.29
C ASP A 184 -10.77 14.43 -4.20
N ARG A 185 -9.72 14.13 -4.97
CA ARG A 185 -8.95 12.87 -4.86
C ARG A 185 -8.41 12.67 -3.45
N ALA A 186 -7.77 13.69 -2.89
CA ALA A 186 -7.20 13.59 -1.55
C ALA A 186 -8.29 13.44 -0.48
N THR A 187 -9.42 14.13 -0.63
CA THR A 187 -10.59 14.01 0.25
C THR A 187 -11.20 12.60 0.17
N PHE A 188 -11.39 12.09 -1.04
CA PHE A 188 -11.83 10.73 -1.29
C PHE A 188 -10.88 9.71 -0.68
N TRP A 189 -9.57 9.85 -0.92
CA TRP A 189 -8.56 8.92 -0.41
C TRP A 189 -8.52 8.90 1.12
N LYS A 190 -8.61 10.05 1.76
CA LYS A 190 -8.74 10.18 3.22
C LYS A 190 -9.97 9.43 3.75
N ALA A 191 -11.14 9.66 3.14
CA ALA A 191 -12.38 8.98 3.52
C ALA A 191 -12.32 7.47 3.25
N PHE A 192 -11.73 7.07 2.13
CA PHE A 192 -11.48 5.67 1.79
C PHE A 192 -10.62 5.01 2.87
N CYS A 193 -9.52 5.64 3.27
CA CYS A 193 -8.65 5.12 4.33
C CYS A 193 -9.39 5.00 5.67
N GLN A 194 -10.19 6.00 6.04
CA GLN A 194 -11.02 5.97 7.24
C GLN A 194 -12.00 4.79 7.21
N SER A 195 -12.67 4.54 6.07
CA SER A 195 -13.58 3.40 5.92
C SER A 195 -12.87 2.06 6.17
N ARG A 196 -11.62 1.89 5.70
CA ARG A 196 -10.85 0.66 5.97
C ARG A 196 -10.53 0.52 7.44
N ILE A 197 -10.17 1.60 8.14
CA ILE A 197 -9.96 1.56 9.61
C ILE A 197 -11.20 1.04 10.32
N ASP A 198 -12.38 1.51 9.94
CA ASP A 198 -13.64 1.11 10.56
C ASP A 198 -14.02 -0.34 10.22
N GLU A 199 -13.70 -0.81 9.01
CA GLU A 199 -13.89 -2.20 8.60
C GLU A 199 -13.03 -3.18 9.40
N HIS A 200 -11.81 -2.81 9.80
CA HIS A 200 -11.02 -3.64 10.72
C HIS A 200 -11.71 -3.81 12.08
N LYS A 201 -12.33 -2.75 12.61
CA LYS A 201 -13.09 -2.81 13.87
C LYS A 201 -14.32 -3.69 13.70
N LEU A 202 -15.12 -3.45 12.65
CA LEU A 202 -16.33 -4.19 12.37
C LEU A 202 -16.05 -5.70 12.20
N LEU A 203 -15.05 -6.05 11.39
CA LEU A 203 -14.68 -7.44 11.18
C LEU A 203 -14.15 -8.10 12.46
N SER A 204 -13.39 -7.37 13.29
CA SER A 204 -12.91 -7.90 14.57
C SER A 204 -14.07 -8.28 15.50
N THR A 205 -15.11 -7.45 15.53
CA THR A 205 -16.35 -7.71 16.29
C THR A 205 -17.13 -8.87 15.69
N GLN A 206 -17.32 -8.91 14.37
CA GLN A 206 -18.02 -10.00 13.67
C GLN A 206 -17.35 -11.35 13.94
N LEU A 207 -16.02 -11.38 13.92
CA LEU A 207 -15.22 -12.59 14.20
C LEU A 207 -15.02 -12.85 15.70
N ARG A 208 -15.65 -12.05 16.58
CA ARG A 208 -15.56 -12.17 18.06
C ARG A 208 -14.13 -12.32 18.57
N ARG A 209 -13.19 -11.56 18.00
CA ARG A 209 -11.77 -11.69 18.32
C ARG A 209 -11.46 -11.05 19.67
N ALA A 210 -10.75 -11.77 20.54
CA ALA A 210 -10.20 -11.20 21.77
C ALA A 210 -9.19 -10.08 21.50
N LYS A 211 -8.37 -10.23 20.44
CA LYS A 211 -7.45 -9.19 19.95
C LYS A 211 -7.95 -8.65 18.61
N PRO A 212 -8.22 -7.32 18.52
CA PRO A 212 -8.62 -6.68 17.27
C PRO A 212 -7.61 -6.92 16.15
N LEU A 213 -8.12 -6.94 14.91
CA LEU A 213 -7.30 -6.93 13.71
C LEU A 213 -6.51 -5.63 13.64
N ALA A 214 -5.21 -5.76 13.38
CA ALA A 214 -4.32 -4.62 13.34
C ALA A 214 -4.48 -3.85 12.03
N VAL A 215 -4.72 -2.55 12.16
CA VAL A 215 -4.71 -1.61 11.04
C VAL A 215 -3.29 -1.14 10.76
N ARG A 216 -2.90 -1.09 9.48
CA ARG A 216 -1.60 -0.58 9.06
C ARG A 216 -1.41 0.89 9.50
N PRO A 217 -0.23 1.28 10.02
CA PRO A 217 0.05 2.66 10.39
C PRO A 217 -0.20 3.68 9.27
N ALA A 218 0.16 3.33 8.02
CA ALA A 218 -0.07 4.19 6.85
C ALA A 218 -1.55 4.57 6.65
N PHE A 219 -2.50 3.63 6.80
CA PHE A 219 -3.94 3.92 6.70
C PHE A 219 -4.41 4.91 7.77
N LYS A 220 -3.91 4.77 8.99
CA LYS A 220 -4.22 5.72 10.08
C LYS A 220 -3.66 7.11 9.76
N ALA A 221 -2.44 7.16 9.23
CA ALA A 221 -1.81 8.41 8.83
C ALA A 221 -2.58 9.10 7.69
N TRP A 222 -2.90 8.39 6.60
CA TRP A 222 -3.68 8.94 5.47
C TRP A 222 -5.08 9.41 5.89
N ALA A 223 -5.74 8.70 6.80
CA ALA A 223 -7.05 9.11 7.32
C ALA A 223 -6.98 10.35 8.25
N LYS A 224 -5.81 10.64 8.85
CA LYS A 224 -5.63 11.74 9.79
C LYS A 224 -5.09 13.00 9.12
N LEU A 225 -4.08 12.85 8.27
CA LEU A 225 -3.40 13.96 7.60
C LEU A 225 -4.39 14.80 6.77
N PRO A 226 -4.06 16.07 6.48
CA PRO A 226 -4.85 16.89 5.57
C PRO A 226 -5.05 16.19 4.22
N ALA A 227 -6.24 16.37 3.65
CA ALA A 227 -6.44 16.15 2.22
C ALA A 227 -5.72 17.26 1.45
#